data_AF-A0A653K2U2-F1
#
_entry.id   AF-A0A653K2U2-F1
#
_cell.length_a   1.000
_cell.length_b   1.000
_cell.length_c   1.000
_cell.angle_alpha   90.00
_cell.angle_beta   90.00
_cell.angle_gamma   90.00
#
_symmetry.space_group_name_H-M   'P 1'
#
loop_
_entity.id
_entity.type
_entity.pdbx_description
1 polymer ?
#
loop_
_entity_poly.entity_id
_entity_poly.type
_entity_poly.pdbx_seq_one_letter_code
_entity_poly.pdbx_strand_id
1 'polypeptide(L)'
;MEEHRILISKFTHQLFLSIKKPFEKTTELERQILASFSFGAIHAQCFLNHLPALEIHKLAVFIFTAEFKYAPQQAQDFVEHLIEVASDKELHPTTHAIIHRGIDGHWQFINSDYVNLSNNINDILTLIGP
;
A
#
# COMPACT_ATOMS: atom_id res chain seq x y z
N MET A 1 13.22 -11.27 5.86
CA MET A 1 12.57 -11.05 4.54
C MET A 1 11.28 -11.83 4.35
N GLU A 2 11.26 -13.15 4.53
CA GLU A 2 10.03 -13.94 4.37
C GLU A 2 8.91 -13.49 5.33
N GLU A 3 9.24 -13.23 6.59
CA GLU A 3 8.27 -12.76 7.59
C GLU A 3 7.62 -11.42 7.20
N HIS A 4 8.38 -10.47 6.65
CA HIS A 4 7.83 -9.19 6.20
C HIS A 4 6.94 -9.35 4.96
N ARG A 5 7.28 -10.27 4.04
CA ARG A 5 6.39 -10.64 2.92
C ARG A 5 5.06 -11.17 3.42
N ILE A 6 5.10 -12.16 4.32
CA ILE A 6 3.90 -12.76 4.89
C ILE A 6 3.04 -11.71 5.59
N LEU A 7 3.65 -10.82 6.39
CA LEU A 7 2.92 -9.77 7.09
C LEU A 7 2.25 -8.80 6.12
N ILE A 8 2.95 -8.33 5.10
CA ILE A 8 2.39 -7.39 4.12
C ILE A 8 1.34 -8.05 3.22
N SER A 9 1.50 -9.33 2.85
CA SER A 9 0.44 -10.07 2.16
C SER A 9 -0.82 -10.18 3.02
N LYS A 10 -0.69 -10.48 4.32
CA LYS A 10 -1.83 -10.48 5.26
C LYS A 10 -2.48 -9.11 5.39
N PHE A 11 -1.67 -8.05 5.48
CA PHE A 11 -2.16 -6.68 5.48
C PHE A 11 -2.96 -6.36 4.21
N THR A 12 -2.43 -6.73 3.04
CA THR A 12 -3.06 -6.46 1.75
C THR A 12 -4.37 -7.25 1.59
N HIS A 13 -4.42 -8.49 2.03
CA HIS A 13 -5.67 -9.25 2.11
C HIS A 13 -6.69 -8.60 3.05
N GLN A 14 -6.26 -8.14 4.22
CA GLN A 14 -7.13 -7.42 5.15
C GLN A 14 -7.66 -6.12 4.53
N LEU A 15 -6.85 -5.41 3.73
CA LEU A 15 -7.26 -4.24 2.97
C LEU A 15 -8.39 -4.56 1.98
N PHE A 16 -8.30 -5.66 1.24
CA PHE A 16 -9.37 -6.10 0.34
C PHE A 16 -10.66 -6.47 1.08
N LEU A 17 -10.56 -7.06 2.28
CA LEU A 17 -11.73 -7.29 3.14
C LEU A 17 -12.34 -5.96 3.61
N SER A 18 -11.49 -4.99 3.97
CA SER A 18 -11.89 -3.68 4.50
C SER A 18 -12.72 -2.86 3.50
N ILE A 19 -12.49 -3.00 2.20
CA ILE A 19 -13.25 -2.29 1.15
C ILE A 19 -14.51 -3.04 0.71
N LYS A 20 -14.76 -4.24 1.26
CA LYS A 20 -15.93 -5.10 0.97
C LYS A 20 -16.17 -5.32 -0.52
N LYS A 21 -15.08 -5.32 -1.30
CA LYS A 21 -15.11 -5.42 -2.76
C LYS A 21 -14.08 -6.47 -3.19
N PRO A 22 -14.48 -7.50 -3.97
CA PRO A 22 -13.52 -8.45 -4.53
C PRO A 22 -12.50 -7.73 -5.41
N PHE A 23 -11.26 -8.21 -5.40
CA PHE A 23 -10.17 -7.62 -6.20
C PHE A 23 -10.55 -7.51 -7.69
N GLU A 24 -11.23 -8.52 -8.25
CA GLU A 24 -11.63 -8.57 -9.67
C GLU A 24 -12.66 -7.50 -10.04
N LYS A 25 -13.32 -6.90 -9.04
CA LYS A 25 -14.28 -5.83 -9.22
C LYS A 25 -13.66 -4.45 -9.03
N THR A 26 -12.39 -4.37 -8.63
CA THR A 26 -11.70 -3.09 -8.50
C THR A 26 -11.44 -2.45 -9.86
N THR A 27 -11.57 -1.12 -9.93
CA THR A 27 -11.09 -0.33 -11.06
C THR A 27 -9.56 -0.20 -10.98
N GLU A 28 -8.92 0.24 -12.06
CA GLU A 28 -7.48 0.49 -12.02
C GLU A 28 -7.13 1.62 -11.04
N LEU A 29 -7.95 2.67 -10.97
CA LEU A 29 -7.75 3.76 -10.01
C LEU A 29 -7.83 3.25 -8.56
N GLU A 30 -8.83 2.42 -8.24
CA GLU A 30 -8.94 1.81 -6.90
C GLU A 30 -7.71 0.94 -6.59
N ARG A 31 -7.22 0.14 -7.55
CA ARG A 31 -6.00 -0.65 -7.36
C ARG A 31 -4.78 0.22 -7.10
N GLN A 32 -4.62 1.33 -7.83
CA GLN A 32 -3.51 2.25 -7.63
C GLN A 32 -3.57 2.91 -6.25
N ILE A 33 -4.76 3.30 -5.78
CA ILE A 33 -4.96 3.82 -4.42
C ILE A 33 -4.56 2.77 -3.37
N LEU A 34 -5.08 1.55 -3.50
CA LEU A 34 -4.79 0.45 -2.57
C LEU A 34 -3.32 0.06 -2.57
N ALA A 35 -2.67 0.03 -3.73
CA ALA A 35 -1.25 -0.25 -3.88
C ALA A 35 -0.38 0.86 -3.27
N SER A 36 -0.73 2.13 -3.49
CA SER A 36 -0.04 3.28 -2.87
C SER A 36 -0.19 3.28 -1.35
N PHE A 37 -1.36 2.90 -0.84
CA PHE A 37 -1.61 2.71 0.58
C PHE A 37 -0.76 1.55 1.14
N SER A 38 -0.73 0.40 0.45
CA SER A 38 0.13 -0.72 0.82
C SER A 38 1.62 -0.38 0.75
N PHE A 39 2.05 0.50 -0.16
CA PHE A 39 3.42 1.00 -0.20
C PHE A 39 3.79 1.77 1.07
N GLY A 40 2.89 2.60 1.59
CA GLY A 40 3.04 3.23 2.90
C GLY A 40 3.23 2.20 4.04
N ALA A 41 2.44 1.14 4.03
CA ALA A 41 2.55 0.07 5.02
C ALA A 41 3.86 -0.72 4.91
N ILE A 42 4.34 -0.94 3.68
CA ILE A 42 5.67 -1.54 3.41
C ILE A 42 6.77 -0.65 3.97
N HIS A 43 6.68 0.66 3.72
CA HIS A 43 7.65 1.63 4.23
C HIS A 43 7.69 1.61 5.76
N ALA A 44 6.54 1.61 6.43
CA ALA A 44 6.43 1.49 7.88
C ALA A 44 7.06 0.19 8.41
N GLN A 45 6.73 -0.95 7.78
CA GLN A 45 7.28 -2.25 8.15
C GLN A 45 8.80 -2.30 8.01
N CYS A 46 9.35 -1.78 6.91
CA CYS A 46 10.79 -1.72 6.71
C CYS A 46 11.46 -0.78 7.71
N PHE A 47 10.89 0.39 7.95
CA PHE A 47 11.41 1.39 8.89
C PHE A 47 11.46 0.84 10.32
N LEU A 48 10.37 0.26 10.82
CA LEU A 48 10.29 -0.29 12.18
C LEU A 48 11.27 -1.44 12.42
N ASN A 49 11.56 -2.21 11.38
CA ASN A 49 12.48 -3.34 11.44
C ASN A 49 13.92 -2.97 11.02
N HIS A 50 14.24 -1.67 10.88
CA HIS A 50 15.56 -1.17 10.51
C HIS A 50 16.12 -1.80 9.22
N LEU A 51 15.24 -2.07 8.25
CA LEU A 51 15.63 -2.67 6.98
C LEU A 51 16.25 -1.62 6.04
N PRO A 52 17.23 -2.00 5.20
CA PRO A 52 17.78 -1.12 4.18
C PRO A 52 16.70 -0.60 3.21
N ALA A 53 16.88 0.61 2.68
CA ALA A 53 15.95 1.20 1.70
C ALA A 53 15.71 0.31 0.47
N LEU A 54 16.73 -0.44 0.04
CA LEU A 54 16.62 -1.41 -1.06
C LEU A 54 15.55 -2.48 -0.80
N GLU A 55 15.29 -2.83 0.47
CA GLU A 55 14.27 -3.82 0.82
C GLU A 55 12.85 -3.29 0.66
N ILE A 56 12.63 -1.97 0.75
CA ILE A 56 11.34 -1.35 0.44
C ILE A 56 11.00 -1.61 -1.03
N HIS A 57 11.93 -1.33 -1.94
CA HIS A 57 11.76 -1.56 -3.36
C HIS A 57 11.46 -3.04 -3.68
N LYS A 58 12.30 -3.96 -3.16
CA LYS A 58 12.11 -5.41 -3.40
C LYS A 58 10.77 -5.92 -2.87
N LEU A 59 10.38 -5.50 -1.67
CA LEU A 59 9.14 -5.93 -1.04
C LEU A 59 7.92 -5.35 -1.78
N ALA A 60 7.98 -4.08 -2.16
CA ALA A 60 6.92 -3.44 -2.93
C ALA A 60 6.71 -4.10 -4.30
N VAL A 61 7.77 -4.32 -5.08
CA VAL A 61 7.65 -5.00 -6.39
C VAL A 61 7.07 -6.39 -6.24
N PHE A 62 7.49 -7.14 -5.22
CA PHE A 62 6.93 -8.46 -4.93
C PHE A 62 5.43 -8.38 -4.64
N ILE A 63 4.99 -7.52 -3.72
CA ILE A 63 3.58 -7.38 -3.33
C ILE A 63 2.73 -6.86 -4.50
N PHE A 64 3.25 -5.93 -5.29
CA PHE A 64 2.55 -5.34 -6.43
C PHE A 64 2.31 -6.37 -7.54
N THR A 65 3.28 -7.27 -7.76
CA THR A 65 3.13 -8.37 -8.70
C THR A 65 2.21 -9.47 -8.14
N ALA A 66 2.45 -9.88 -6.89
CA ALA A 66 1.79 -11.05 -6.30
C ALA A 66 0.34 -10.77 -5.90
N GLU A 67 0.07 -9.63 -5.27
CA GLU A 67 -1.24 -9.32 -4.67
C GLU A 67 -2.07 -8.39 -5.58
N PHE A 68 -1.43 -7.36 -6.15
CA PHE A 68 -2.09 -6.40 -7.04
C PHE A 68 -2.10 -6.80 -8.52
N LYS A 69 -1.52 -7.96 -8.85
CA LYS A 69 -1.51 -8.57 -10.19
C LYS A 69 -0.97 -7.66 -11.29
N TYR A 70 -0.11 -6.71 -10.94
CA TYR A 70 0.59 -5.90 -11.93
C TYR A 70 1.59 -6.75 -12.70
N ALA A 71 1.75 -6.43 -13.99
CA ALA A 71 2.83 -7.00 -14.77
C ALA A 71 4.19 -6.60 -14.14
N PRO A 72 5.24 -7.43 -14.22
CA PRO A 72 6.51 -7.15 -13.55
C PRO A 72 7.09 -5.76 -13.85
N GLN A 73 7.05 -5.32 -15.12
CA GLN A 73 7.51 -3.98 -15.50
C GLN A 73 6.63 -2.88 -14.91
N GLN A 74 5.30 -3.03 -14.99
CA GLN A 74 4.36 -2.07 -14.41
C GLN A 74 4.56 -1.94 -12.90
N ALA A 75 4.83 -3.05 -12.20
CA ALA A 75 5.13 -3.03 -10.78
C ALA A 75 6.43 -2.28 -10.47
N GLN A 76 7.49 -2.46 -11.27
CA GLN A 76 8.75 -1.74 -11.11
C GLN A 76 8.55 -0.24 -11.32
N ASP A 77 8.00 0.16 -12.47
CA ASP A 77 7.78 1.57 -12.81
C ASP A 77 6.93 2.28 -11.75
N PHE A 78 5.88 1.60 -11.26
CA PHE A 78 5.01 2.18 -10.24
C PHE A 78 5.71 2.30 -8.87
N VAL A 79 6.51 1.32 -8.47
CA VAL A 79 7.25 1.40 -7.21
C VAL A 79 8.30 2.51 -7.26
N GLU A 80 9.02 2.67 -8.37
CA GLU A 80 9.97 3.76 -8.57
C GLU A 80 9.26 5.12 -8.44
N HIS A 81 8.11 5.27 -9.11
CA HIS A 81 7.29 6.46 -8.97
C HIS A 81 6.87 6.74 -7.51
N LEU A 82 6.43 5.73 -6.76
CA LEU A 82 6.03 5.90 -5.36
C LEU A 82 7.21 6.26 -4.44
N ILE A 83 8.43 5.79 -4.73
CA ILE A 83 9.64 6.17 -4.00
C ILE A 83 9.94 7.67 -4.21
N GLU A 84 9.80 8.17 -5.43
CA GLU A 84 9.96 9.59 -5.73
C GLU A 84 8.91 10.44 -5.01
N VAL A 85 7.63 10.06 -5.12
CA VAL A 85 6.50 10.74 -4.47
C VAL A 85 6.62 10.74 -2.94
N ALA A 86 7.12 9.65 -2.34
CA ALA A 86 7.33 9.59 -0.90
C ALA A 86 8.39 10.61 -0.43
N SER A 87 9.34 10.96 -1.31
CA SER A 87 10.45 11.88 -1.01
C SER A 87 10.13 13.33 -1.35
N ASP A 88 9.16 13.59 -2.24
CA ASP A 88 8.75 14.92 -2.66
C ASP A 88 7.21 15.05 -2.70
N LYS A 89 6.68 15.72 -1.67
CA LYS A 89 5.24 15.98 -1.54
C LYS A 89 4.69 16.86 -2.68
N GLU A 90 5.48 17.77 -3.21
CA GLU A 90 5.00 18.75 -4.20
C GLU A 90 4.78 18.09 -5.58
N LEU A 91 5.43 16.95 -5.83
CA LEU A 91 5.28 16.19 -7.07
C LEU A 91 3.86 15.64 -7.24
N HIS A 92 3.33 14.95 -6.21
CA HIS A 92 1.98 14.39 -6.21
C HIS A 92 1.37 14.41 -4.79
N PRO A 93 0.77 15.53 -4.34
CA PRO A 93 0.35 15.71 -2.95
C PRO A 93 -0.72 14.69 -2.52
N THR A 94 -1.61 14.29 -3.43
CA THR A 94 -2.64 13.28 -3.14
C THR A 94 -2.03 11.91 -2.91
N THR A 95 -1.18 11.43 -3.82
CA THR A 95 -0.50 10.13 -3.69
C THR A 95 0.41 10.10 -2.47
N HIS A 96 1.13 11.20 -2.20
CA HIS A 96 1.92 11.37 -0.99
C HIS A 96 1.06 11.23 0.28
N ALA A 97 -0.12 11.86 0.33
CA ALA A 97 -1.04 11.71 1.45
C ALA A 97 -1.55 10.26 1.60
N ILE A 98 -1.83 9.56 0.50
CA ILE A 98 -2.24 8.15 0.53
C ILE A 98 -1.14 7.25 1.10
N ILE A 99 0.12 7.48 0.72
CA ILE A 99 1.28 6.76 1.26
C ILE A 99 1.35 6.95 2.78
N HIS A 100 1.23 8.19 3.26
CA HIS A 100 1.25 8.48 4.70
C HIS A 100 0.07 7.82 5.44
N ARG A 101 -1.13 7.82 4.85
CA ARG A 101 -2.29 7.11 5.40
C ARG A 101 -2.07 5.59 5.46
N GLY A 102 -1.27 5.05 4.54
CA GLY A 102 -0.81 3.66 4.54
C GLY A 102 0.13 3.32 5.71
N ILE A 103 0.96 4.27 6.14
CA ILE A 103 1.79 4.12 7.35
C ILE A 103 0.88 3.99 8.57
N ASP A 104 -0.13 4.85 8.71
CA ASP A 104 -1.15 4.72 9.77
C ASP A 104 -1.91 3.38 9.66
N GLY A 105 -2.21 2.95 8.43
CA GLY A 105 -2.83 1.66 8.13
C GLY A 105 -2.03 0.47 8.66
N HIS A 106 -0.70 0.50 8.52
CA HIS A 106 0.17 -0.53 9.09
C HIS A 106 0.05 -0.60 10.60
N TRP A 107 0.08 0.54 11.29
CA TRP A 107 -0.12 0.62 12.74
C TRP A 107 -1.49 0.08 13.17
N GLN A 108 -2.55 0.43 12.45
CA GLN A 108 -3.90 -0.08 12.70
C GLN A 108 -3.95 -1.60 12.54
N PHE A 109 -3.32 -2.13 11.49
CA PHE A 109 -3.27 -3.56 11.24
C PHE A 109 -2.54 -4.35 12.33
N ILE A 110 -1.34 -3.91 12.75
CA ILE A 110 -0.57 -4.65 13.77
C ILE A 110 -1.26 -4.62 15.14
N ASN A 111 -2.06 -3.58 15.42
CA ASN A 111 -2.88 -3.48 16.63
C ASN A 111 -4.26 -4.15 16.49
N SER A 112 -4.52 -4.85 15.39
CA SER A 112 -5.81 -5.48 15.07
C SER A 112 -7.01 -4.50 15.06
N ASP A 113 -6.74 -3.22 14.84
CA ASP A 113 -7.74 -2.16 14.73
C ASP A 113 -8.31 -2.10 13.31
N TYR A 114 -9.01 -3.17 12.93
CA TYR A 114 -9.55 -3.32 11.58
C TYR A 114 -10.71 -2.37 11.29
N VAL A 115 -11.36 -1.83 12.32
CA VAL A 115 -12.40 -0.81 12.16
C VAL A 115 -11.77 0.48 11.65
N ASN A 116 -10.73 0.99 12.30
CA ASN A 116 -10.07 2.21 11.84
C ASN A 116 -9.30 1.99 10.54
N LEU A 117 -8.72 0.81 10.32
CA LEU A 117 -8.14 0.46 9.01
C LEU A 117 -9.18 0.54 7.89
N SER A 118 -10.38 0.00 8.13
CA SER A 118 -11.47 0.02 7.15
C SER A 118 -11.97 1.44 6.89
N ASN A 119 -12.20 2.23 7.93
CA ASN A 119 -12.57 3.64 7.77
C ASN A 119 -11.49 4.40 6.99
N ASN A 120 -10.22 4.19 7.35
CA ASN A 120 -9.08 4.87 6.76
C ASN A 120 -9.06 4.74 5.22
N ILE A 121 -9.12 3.51 4.71
CA ILE A 121 -9.08 3.26 3.26
C ILE A 121 -10.39 3.66 2.55
N ASN A 122 -11.55 3.44 3.17
CA ASN A 122 -12.83 3.77 2.56
C ASN A 122 -13.05 5.29 2.46
N ASP A 123 -12.54 6.08 3.40
CA ASP A 123 -12.55 7.55 3.32
C ASP A 123 -11.81 8.02 2.06
N ILE A 124 -10.65 7.43 1.76
CA ILE A 124 -9.85 7.76 0.57
C ILE A 124 -10.61 7.36 -0.69
N LEU A 125 -11.13 6.13 -0.74
CA LEU A 125 -11.87 5.63 -1.89
C LEU A 125 -13.15 6.42 -2.16
N THR A 126 -13.81 6.94 -1.13
CA THR A 126 -15.02 7.76 -1.27
C THR A 126 -14.68 9.18 -1.76
N LEU A 127 -13.53 9.73 -1.36
CA LEU A 127 -13.10 11.07 -1.78
C LEU A 127 -12.56 11.12 -3.21
N ILE A 128 -11.93 10.04 -3.67
CA ILE A 128 -11.23 9.99 -4.96
C ILE A 128 -11.99 9.13 -5.98
N GLY A 129 -12.81 8.20 -5.53
CA GLY A 129 -13.66 7.37 -6.38
C GLY A 129 -14.75 8.18 -7.08
N PRO A 130 -15.19 7.76 -8.27
CA PRO A 130 -16.29 8.39 -9.01
C PRO A 130 -17.65 8.29 -8.31
#